data_AF-A0A453IAU4-F1
#
_entry.id   AF-A0A453IAU4-F1
#
_cell.length_a   1.000
_cell.length_b   1.000
_cell.length_c   1.000
_cell.angle_alpha   90.00
_cell.angle_beta   90.00
_cell.angle_gamma   90.00
#
_symmetry.space_group_name_H-M   'P 1'
#
loop_
_entity.id
_entity.type
_entity.pdbx_description
1 polymer ?
#
loop_
_entity_poly.entity_id
_entity_poly.type
_entity_poly.pdbx_seq_one_letter_code
_entity_poly.pdbx_strand_id
1 'polypeptide(L)'
;MLSICYVLLETLDFKLLLKPKADSSECIVEEGPNRPLGCGSNQVEMTDAVFKLAEKDSLECKVWVETEMLSPFDLAASWKAHQENLQPSRVRGTYDVVMNTETEARDEV
;
A
#
# COMPACT_ATOMS: atom_id res chain seq x y z
N MET A 1 -3.52 3.94 -6.53
CA MET A 1 -3.94 3.30 -5.27
C MET A 1 -4.79 2.10 -5.63
N LEU A 2 -4.41 0.89 -5.21
CA LEU A 2 -5.12 -0.34 -5.58
C LEU A 2 -6.37 -0.47 -4.69
N SER A 3 -7.53 -0.07 -5.21
CA SER A 3 -8.81 -0.30 -4.54
C SER A 3 -9.22 -1.75 -4.81
N ILE A 4 -8.90 -2.66 -3.89
CA ILE A 4 -9.41 -4.03 -3.95
C ILE A 4 -10.81 -4.02 -3.32
N CYS A 5 -11.77 -3.45 -4.06
CA CYS A 5 -13.18 -3.52 -3.75
C CYS A 5 -13.83 -4.66 -4.52
N TYR A 6 -13.34 -5.89 -4.40
CA TYR A 6 -14.14 -7.09 -4.66
C TYR A 6 -13.49 -8.24 -3.90
N VAL A 7 -14.34 -8.99 -3.20
CA VAL A 7 -14.01 -10.19 -2.42
C VAL A 7 -13.35 -11.22 -3.33
N LEU A 8 -12.03 -11.15 -3.44
CA LEU A 8 -11.21 -12.30 -3.73
C LEU A 8 -10.46 -12.58 -2.45
N LEU A 9 -10.75 -13.74 -1.88
CA LEU A 9 -10.06 -14.35 -0.74
C LEU A 9 -8.64 -14.78 -1.17
N GLU A 10 -7.96 -13.93 -1.93
CA GLU A 10 -6.65 -14.20 -2.50
C GLU A 10 -5.60 -13.60 -1.57
N THR A 11 -4.68 -14.46 -1.14
CA THR A 11 -3.45 -14.04 -0.47
C THR A 11 -2.66 -13.18 -1.46
N LEU A 12 -2.35 -11.94 -1.09
CA LEU A 12 -1.52 -11.06 -1.89
C LEU A 12 -0.05 -11.36 -1.59
N ASP A 13 0.74 -11.63 -2.61
CA ASP A 13 2.18 -11.79 -2.41
C ASP A 13 2.90 -10.46 -2.56
N PHE A 14 3.82 -10.15 -1.64
CA PHE A 14 4.64 -8.94 -1.70
C PHE A 14 6.12 -9.23 -1.44
N LYS A 15 6.96 -8.27 -1.81
CA LYS A 15 8.39 -8.24 -1.49
C LYS A 15 8.80 -6.84 -1.10
N LEU A 16 9.82 -6.75 -0.27
CA LEU A 16 10.38 -5.46 0.12
C LEU A 16 11.31 -4.94 -0.96
N LEU A 17 11.37 -3.61 -1.06
CA LEU A 17 12.20 -2.90 -2.01
C LEU A 17 13.14 -1.96 -1.26
N LEU A 18 14.45 -2.16 -1.43
CA LEU A 18 15.47 -1.27 -0.92
C LEU A 18 15.74 -0.17 -1.94
N LYS A 19 15.37 1.06 -1.59
CA LYS A 19 15.62 2.25 -2.41
C LYS A 19 16.82 3.03 -1.86
N PRO A 20 17.83 3.34 -2.69
CA PRO A 20 18.94 4.20 -2.28
C PRO A 20 18.46 5.61 -1.93
N LYS A 21 19.17 6.27 -1.01
CA LYS A 21 18.82 7.62 -0.54
C LYS A 21 19.12 8.72 -1.57
N ALA A 22 20.07 8.49 -2.46
CA ALA A 22 20.31 9.36 -3.62
C ALA A 22 19.22 9.11 -4.67
N ASP A 23 18.91 10.09 -5.51
CA ASP A 23 17.91 10.01 -6.60
C ASP A 23 18.31 9.03 -7.74
N SER A 24 18.88 7.87 -7.40
CA SER A 24 19.08 6.77 -8.32
C SER A 24 17.76 6.02 -8.54
N SER A 25 17.48 5.70 -9.80
CA SER A 25 16.28 4.95 -10.19
C SER A 25 16.38 3.45 -9.88
N GLU A 26 17.56 2.96 -9.54
CA GLU A 26 17.81 1.54 -9.30
C GLU A 26 17.41 1.16 -7.87
N CYS A 27 16.48 0.21 -7.78
CA CYS A 27 16.00 -0.31 -6.51
C CYS A 27 16.30 -1.81 -6.45
N ILE A 28 16.62 -2.31 -5.25
CA ILE A 28 17.00 -3.71 -5.05
C ILE A 28 15.82 -4.44 -4.41
N VAL A 29 15.36 -5.50 -5.06
CA VAL A 29 14.27 -6.33 -4.58
C VAL A 29 14.81 -7.33 -3.56
N GLU A 30 14.01 -7.64 -2.54
CA GLU A 30 14.29 -8.68 -1.56
C GLU A 30 14.54 -10.06 -2.21
N GLU A 31 15.54 -10.76 -1.69
CA GLU A 31 15.90 -12.13 -2.02
C GLU A 31 14.97 -13.15 -1.34
N GLY A 32 14.81 -14.32 -1.94
CA GLY A 32 13.97 -15.40 -1.40
C GLY A 32 12.54 -15.41 -1.95
N PRO A 33 11.62 -16.18 -1.34
CA PRO A 33 10.23 -16.27 -1.77
C PRO A 33 9.46 -14.97 -1.52
N ASN A 34 8.35 -14.78 -2.23
CA ASN A 34 7.43 -13.69 -1.89
C ASN A 34 6.82 -13.93 -0.51
N ARG A 35 6.52 -12.84 0.18
CA ARG A 35 5.84 -12.84 1.47
C ARG A 35 4.33 -12.86 1.24
N PRO A 36 3.60 -13.82 1.80
CA PRO A 36 2.15 -13.82 1.70
C PRO A 36 1.57 -12.76 2.64
N LEU A 37 0.64 -11.97 2.14
CA LEU A 37 -0.23 -11.09 2.89
C LEU A 37 -1.64 -11.70 2.84
N GLY A 38 -1.99 -12.40 3.92
CA GLY A 38 -3.28 -13.07 4.05
C GLY A 38 -4.36 -12.18 4.65
N CYS A 39 -5.60 -12.38 4.21
CA CYS A 39 -6.77 -11.88 4.90
C CYS A 39 -7.11 -12.88 6.02
N GLY A 40 -6.93 -12.51 7.29
CA GLY A 40 -7.24 -13.47 8.36
C GLY A 40 -7.12 -12.97 9.80
N SER A 41 -6.23 -12.02 10.10
CA SER A 41 -6.10 -11.48 11.46
C SER A 41 -5.13 -10.30 11.52
N ASN A 42 -5.22 -9.53 12.61
CA ASN A 42 -4.17 -8.59 12.96
C ASN A 42 -2.93 -9.39 13.37
N GLN A 43 -1.79 -9.11 12.73
CA GLN A 43 -0.54 -9.81 12.99
C GLN A 43 0.59 -8.78 13.12
N VAL A 44 1.54 -9.08 14.00
CA VAL A 44 2.79 -8.34 14.11
C VAL A 44 3.89 -9.38 14.04
N GLU A 45 4.70 -9.28 13.00
CA GLU A 45 5.80 -10.21 12.74
C GLU A 45 7.10 -9.43 12.57
N MET A 46 8.13 -9.87 13.30
CA MET A 46 9.49 -9.40 13.07
C MET A 46 10.22 -10.46 12.26
N THR A 47 10.64 -10.10 11.05
CA THR A 47 11.30 -11.02 10.12
C THR A 47 12.58 -10.39 9.58
N ASP A 48 13.48 -11.24 9.09
CA ASP A 48 14.68 -10.79 8.39
C ASP A 48 14.37 -10.64 6.90
N ALA A 49 14.87 -9.57 6.29
CA ALA A 49 14.80 -9.28 4.86
C ALA A 49 16.22 -9.17 4.31
N VAL A 50 16.51 -9.89 3.24
CA VAL A 50 17.85 -9.96 2.65
C VAL A 50 17.84 -9.31 1.27
N PHE A 51 18.81 -8.44 1.03
CA PHE A 51 18.99 -7.74 -0.24
C PHE A 51 20.38 -8.04 -0.80
N LYS A 52 20.45 -8.45 -2.06
CA LYS A 52 21.72 -8.67 -2.75
C LYS A 52 22.21 -7.37 -3.38
N LEU A 53 23.26 -6.79 -2.81
CA LEU A 53 23.83 -5.51 -3.28
C LEU A 53 24.81 -5.72 -4.44
N ALA A 54 25.60 -6.80 -4.37
CA ALA A 54 26.55 -7.21 -5.41
C ALA A 54 26.73 -8.74 -5.38
N GLU A 55 27.53 -9.31 -6.28
CA GLU A 55 27.72 -10.78 -6.36
C GLU A 55 28.17 -11.44 -5.05
N LYS A 56 28.86 -10.70 -4.18
CA LYS A 56 29.41 -11.19 -2.90
C LYS A 56 28.89 -10.46 -1.66
N ASP A 57 28.13 -9.39 -1.84
CA ASP A 57 27.67 -8.55 -0.74
C ASP A 57 26.15 -8.63 -0.61
N SER A 58 25.70 -9.04 0.57
CA SER A 58 24.29 -9.08 0.96
C SER A 58 24.05 -8.24 2.21
N LEU A 59 22.94 -7.52 2.23
CA LEU A 59 22.47 -6.76 3.37
C LEU A 59 21.29 -7.48 4.00
N GLU A 60 21.38 -7.80 5.29
CA GLU A 60 20.29 -8.35 6.08
C GLU A 60 19.71 -7.26 6.99
N CYS A 61 18.40 -7.10 6.97
CA CYS A 61 17.67 -6.10 7.73
C CYS A 61 16.53 -6.74 8.52
N LYS A 62 16.42 -6.38 9.81
CA LYS A 62 15.22 -6.71 10.60
C LYS A 62 14.09 -5.78 10.22
N VAL A 63 12.99 -6.36 9.77
CA VAL A 63 11.78 -5.65 9.36
C VAL A 63 10.60 -6.05 10.24
N TRP A 64 9.78 -5.07 10.56
CA TRP A 64 8.58 -5.24 11.35
C TRP A 64 7.41 -5.08 10.41
N VAL A 65 6.60 -6.13 10.29
CA VAL A 65 5.40 -6.16 9.46
C VAL A 65 4.21 -6.24 10.39
N GLU A 66 3.37 -5.21 10.33
CA GLU A 66 2.11 -5.15 11.06
C GLU A 66 0.96 -5.16 10.06
N THR A 67 0.01 -6.06 10.27
CA THR A 67 -1.21 -6.17 9.49
C THR A 67 -2.41 -5.90 10.38
N GLU A 68 -3.35 -5.11 9.89
CA GLU A 68 -4.60 -4.81 10.58
C GLU A 68 -5.78 -5.06 9.63
N MET A 69 -6.79 -5.76 10.13
CA MET A 69 -8.04 -5.97 9.43
C MET A 69 -9.00 -4.82 9.75
N LEU A 70 -9.24 -3.98 8.74
CA LEU A 70 -10.17 -2.87 8.85
C LEU A 70 -11.55 -3.28 8.35
N SER A 71 -12.60 -2.85 9.04
CA SER A 71 -13.96 -2.98 8.51
C SER A 71 -14.11 -2.12 7.24
N PRO A 72 -15.04 -2.44 6.33
CA PRO A 72 -15.31 -1.58 5.18
C PRO A 72 -15.62 -0.12 5.56
N PHE A 73 -16.23 0.11 6.73
CA PHE A 73 -16.51 1.45 7.24
C PHE A 73 -15.25 2.15 7.74
N ASP A 74 -14.39 1.45 8.48
CA ASP A 74 -13.12 2.00 8.96
C ASP A 74 -12.15 2.27 7.79
N LEU A 75 -12.15 1.38 6.80
CA LEU A 75 -11.42 1.57 5.55
C LEU A 75 -11.94 2.78 4.76
N ALA A 76 -13.26 2.98 4.69
CA ALA A 76 -13.84 4.17 4.07
C ALA A 76 -13.58 5.44 4.90
N ALA A 77 -13.46 5.33 6.23
CA ALA A 77 -13.13 6.46 7.10
C ALA A 77 -11.65 6.87 6.96
N SER A 78 -10.73 5.92 6.78
CA SER A 78 -9.30 6.22 6.56
C SER A 78 -9.08 7.02 5.27
N TRP A 79 -9.91 6.82 4.25
CA TRP A 79 -9.94 7.67 3.05
C TRP A 79 -10.16 9.15 3.40
N LYS A 80 -11.10 9.44 4.30
CA LYS A 80 -11.41 10.83 4.70
C LYS A 80 -10.30 11.45 5.54
N ALA A 81 -9.57 10.64 6.30
CA ALA A 81 -8.46 11.11 7.13
C ALA A 81 -7.17 11.39 6.33
N HIS A 82 -7.01 10.73 5.17
CA HIS A 82 -5.78 10.76 4.37
C HIS A 82 -6.01 11.33 2.96
N GLN A 83 -6.72 12.46 2.85
CA GLN A 83 -6.97 13.10 1.55
C GLN A 83 -5.68 13.53 0.84
N GLU A 84 -4.59 13.77 1.58
CA GLU A 84 -3.27 14.07 1.02
C GLU A 84 -2.67 12.92 0.19
N ASN A 85 -3.13 11.68 0.41
CA ASN A 85 -2.70 10.50 -0.33
C ASN A 85 -3.53 10.26 -1.61
N LEU A 86 -4.56 11.07 -1.86
CA LEU A 86 -5.33 11.08 -3.10
C LEU A 86 -4.52 11.76 -4.20
N GLN A 87 -3.51 11.05 -4.72
CA GLN A 87 -2.88 11.41 -5.98
C GLN A 87 -3.88 11.12 -7.11
N PRO A 88 -4.21 12.10 -7.97
CA PRO A 88 -5.03 11.87 -9.15
C PRO A 88 -4.45 10.71 -9.96
N SER A 89 -5.29 9.78 -10.38
CA SER A 89 -4.87 8.64 -11.16
C SER A 89 -4.25 9.14 -12.48
N ARG A 90 -2.96 8.87 -12.68
CA ARG A 90 -2.26 9.16 -13.95
C ARG A 90 -2.62 8.15 -15.06
N VAL A 91 -3.61 7.28 -14.85
CA VAL A 91 -4.09 6.35 -15.87
C VAL A 91 -4.95 7.13 -16.86
N ARG A 92 -4.48 7.22 -18.10
CA ARG A 92 -5.16 7.93 -19.19
C ARG A 92 -6.51 7.27 -19.46
N GLY A 93 -7.61 7.96 -19.12
CA GLY A 93 -8.98 7.55 -19.45
C GLY A 93 -9.89 7.17 -18.27
N THR A 94 -9.39 7.19 -17.03
CA THR A 94 -10.25 7.01 -15.84
C THR A 94 -10.62 8.38 -15.29
N TYR A 95 -11.92 8.68 -15.22
CA TYR A 95 -12.40 9.87 -14.51
C TYR A 95 -12.31 9.61 -13.01
N ASP A 96 -11.40 10.33 -12.33
CA ASP A 96 -11.42 10.36 -10.88
C ASP A 96 -12.73 11.03 -10.44
N VAL A 97 -13.54 10.34 -9.63
CA VAL A 97 -14.75 10.93 -9.04
C VAL A 97 -14.29 11.91 -7.96
N VAL A 98 -14.28 13.19 -8.31
CA VAL A 98 -14.06 14.27 -7.35
C VAL A 98 -15.37 14.49 -6.61
N MET A 99 -15.42 14.11 -5.34
CA MET A 99 -16.53 14.47 -4.46
C MET A 99 -16.35 15.94 -4.07
N ASN A 100 -17.01 16.84 -4.80
CA ASN A 100 -17.10 18.24 -4.40
C ASN A 100 -17.82 18.31 -3.05
N THR A 101 -17.10 18.67 -1.99
CA THR A 101 -17.66 18.97 -0.67
C THR A 101 -18.27 20.37 -0.63
N GLU A 102 -18.85 20.82 -1.74
CA GLU A 102 -19.68 22.02 -1.76
C GLU A 102 -21.06 21.56 -1.32
N THR A 103 -21.35 21.79 -0.04
CA THR A 103 -22.69 21.67 0.52
C THR A 103 -23.63 22.51 -0.34
N GLU A 104 -24.38 21.86 -1.25
CA GLU A 104 -25.54 22.51 -1.87
C GLU A 104 -26.55 22.75 -0.75
N ALA A 105 -26.47 23.93 -0.15
CA ALA A 105 -27.56 24.48 0.61
C ALA A 105 -28.76 24.54 -0.35
N ARG A 106 -29.74 23.66 -0.11
CA ARG A 106 -31.05 23.76 -0.75
C ARG A 106 -31.66 25.09 -0.32
N ASP A 107 -31.63 26.07 -1.21
CA ASP A 107 -32.58 27.18 -1.14
C ASP A 107 -33.97 26.62 -1.42
N GLU A 108 -34.77 26.45 -0.37
CA GLU A 108 -36.22 26.29 -0.48
C GLU A 108 -36.82 27.66 -0.77
N VAL A 109 -37.52 27.79 -1.92
CA VAL A 109 -38.45 28.89 -2.23
C VAL A 109 -39.88 28.36 -2.16
#